data_AF-A0A269PU68-F1
#
_entry.id   AF-A0A269PU68-F1
#
_cell.length_a   1.000
_cell.length_b   1.000
_cell.length_c   1.000
_cell.angle_alpha   90.00
_cell.angle_beta   90.00
_cell.angle_gamma   90.00
#
_symmetry.space_group_name_H-M   'P 1'
#
loop_
_entity.id
_entity.type
_entity.pdbx_description
1 polymer ?
#
loop_
_entity_poly.entity_id
_entity_poly.type
_entity_poly.pdbx_seq_one_letter_code
_entity_poly.pdbx_strand_id
1 'polypeptide(L)'
;MAKQMGRPHLDTIDKMRRAALRQRGHVAELQTVFDVEGDNQAEIDAITGPGIRPKSRATFLQIEKDKFEKMMTNIRVYESEEGLQHISIDAVVDPLLENNTVKSVGRKSKDEFTILDRKLLLAQRKLADTLTEWDEAGADEPAIKKATEKSGQRHGRTPKTYPERILELKKEIIETTTRIAELESKLNNIQVMDRQIRVLQNAKREARKMAKEARNLHGHDSEQATKWEYKEASYATEIKQITARVTRYKRLEDNGWKPHDIERMKLANPAEAALQAQLELVENKIGEIALDTSSKSFIDESKAVEAQEDLQRTEKYLSALKKKQALMREIEKIEAEMKTI
;
A
#
# COMPACT_ATOMS: atom_id res chain seq x y z
N MET A 1 -2.02 45.34 -12.00
CA MET A 1 -2.19 44.02 -11.32
C MET A 1 -1.50 44.09 -9.97
N ALA A 2 -2.23 43.86 -8.88
CA ALA A 2 -1.69 43.98 -7.53
C ALA A 2 -0.63 42.89 -7.27
N LYS A 3 0.60 43.31 -6.95
CA LYS A 3 1.69 42.42 -6.52
C LYS A 3 1.26 41.77 -5.20
N GLN A 4 1.09 40.45 -5.17
CA GLN A 4 0.93 39.70 -3.92
C GLN A 4 2.18 39.93 -3.05
N MET A 5 2.04 40.75 -2.01
CA MET A 5 3.09 41.08 -1.06
C MET A 5 3.64 39.80 -0.40
N GLY A 6 4.96 39.62 -0.41
CA GLY A 6 5.65 38.54 0.31
C GLY A 6 6.08 37.31 -0.50
N ARG A 7 5.77 37.22 -1.80
CA ARG A 7 6.34 36.17 -2.66
C ARG A 7 7.55 36.70 -3.46
N PRO A 8 8.72 36.06 -3.37
CA PRO A 8 9.84 36.38 -4.26
C PRO A 8 9.38 36.26 -5.71
N HIS A 9 9.71 37.25 -6.54
CA HIS A 9 9.50 37.12 -7.98
C HIS A 9 10.44 36.02 -8.48
N LEU A 10 9.88 34.98 -9.08
CA LEU A 10 10.68 33.91 -9.66
C LEU A 10 10.97 34.23 -11.11
N ASP A 11 12.24 34.19 -11.47
CA ASP A 11 12.69 34.31 -12.85
C ASP A 11 12.14 33.15 -13.68
N THR A 12 12.01 33.36 -14.99
CA THR A 12 11.42 32.40 -15.92
C THR A 12 12.14 31.06 -15.86
N ILE A 13 13.48 31.07 -15.79
CA ILE A 13 14.29 29.86 -15.68
C ILE A 13 14.05 29.11 -14.36
N ASP A 14 13.90 29.81 -13.24
CA ASP A 14 13.61 29.20 -11.94
C ASP A 14 12.22 28.56 -11.91
N LYS A 15 11.24 29.18 -12.57
CA LYS A 15 9.91 28.58 -12.75
C LYS A 15 10.00 27.29 -13.55
N MET A 16 10.76 27.28 -14.64
CA MET A 16 10.95 26.10 -15.48
C MET A 16 11.65 24.98 -14.71
N ARG A 17 12.76 25.28 -14.03
CA ARG A 17 13.52 24.34 -13.20
C ARG A 17 12.66 23.70 -12.11
N ARG A 18 11.91 24.52 -11.35
CA ARG A 18 10.99 24.02 -10.31
C ARG A 18 9.84 23.20 -10.89
N ALA A 19 9.30 23.58 -12.04
CA ALA A 19 8.28 22.79 -12.72
C ALA A 19 8.82 21.41 -13.15
N ALA A 20 10.05 21.35 -13.67
CA ALA A 20 10.69 20.09 -14.03
C ALA A 20 10.96 19.21 -12.80
N LEU A 21 11.41 19.80 -11.69
CA LEU A 21 11.57 19.09 -10.41
C LEU A 21 10.26 18.43 -9.94
N ARG A 22 9.13 19.15 -10.03
CA ARG A 22 7.80 18.59 -9.70
C ARG A 22 7.38 17.47 -10.65
N GLN A 23 7.62 17.66 -11.95
CA GLN A 23 7.32 16.66 -12.97
C GLN A 23 8.13 15.37 -12.73
N ARG A 24 9.39 15.49 -12.30
CA ARG A 24 10.21 14.34 -11.89
C ARG A 24 9.58 13.56 -10.74
N GLY A 25 9.09 14.27 -9.72
CA GLY A 25 8.38 13.66 -8.58
C GLY A 25 7.12 12.91 -9.04
N HIS A 26 6.36 13.46 -9.98
CA HIS A 26 5.19 12.80 -10.57
C HIS A 26 5.56 11.54 -11.35
N VAL A 27 6.60 11.58 -12.17
CA VAL A 27 7.11 10.40 -12.90
C VAL A 27 7.56 9.31 -11.94
N ALA A 28 8.24 9.67 -10.85
CA ALA A 28 8.66 8.72 -9.82
C ALA A 28 7.45 8.03 -9.16
N GLU A 29 6.41 8.79 -8.80
CA GLU A 29 5.16 8.21 -8.25
C GLU A 29 4.51 7.24 -9.24
N LEU A 30 4.41 7.62 -10.52
CA LEU A 30 3.83 6.76 -11.55
C LEU A 30 4.65 5.49 -11.78
N GLN A 31 5.98 5.58 -11.71
CA GLN A 31 6.87 4.43 -11.78
C GLN A 31 6.62 3.49 -10.61
N THR A 32 6.56 4.00 -9.37
CA THR A 32 6.25 3.16 -8.19
C THR A 32 4.87 2.49 -8.32
N VAL A 33 3.86 3.21 -8.80
CA VAL A 33 2.54 2.61 -9.06
C VAL A 33 2.62 1.51 -10.10
N PHE A 34 3.36 1.71 -11.18
CA PHE A 34 3.57 0.70 -12.21
C PHE A 34 4.30 -0.54 -11.69
N ASP A 35 5.36 -0.35 -10.90
CA ASP A 35 6.16 -1.44 -10.34
C ASP A 35 5.35 -2.30 -9.35
N VAL A 36 4.40 -1.69 -8.63
CA VAL A 36 3.58 -2.36 -7.61
C VAL A 36 2.27 -2.93 -8.15
N GLU A 37 1.53 -2.15 -8.94
CA GLU A 37 0.22 -2.56 -9.46
C GLU A 37 0.30 -3.26 -10.82
N GLY A 38 1.43 -3.16 -11.52
CA GLY A 38 1.58 -3.65 -12.89
C GLY A 38 0.77 -2.86 -13.91
N ASP A 39 0.87 -3.26 -15.17
CA ASP A 39 0.08 -2.64 -16.24
C ASP A 39 -1.39 -3.11 -16.20
N ASN A 40 -2.30 -2.24 -16.61
CA ASN A 40 -3.73 -2.53 -16.71
C ASN A 40 -4.20 -2.76 -18.16
N GLN A 41 -3.30 -3.06 -19.09
CA GLN A 41 -3.66 -3.25 -20.50
C GLN A 41 -4.74 -4.33 -20.68
N ALA A 42 -4.57 -5.50 -20.05
CA ALA A 42 -5.56 -6.58 -20.11
C ALA A 42 -6.95 -6.17 -19.58
N GLU A 43 -6.98 -5.34 -18.54
CA GLU A 43 -8.23 -4.76 -18.04
C GLU A 43 -8.87 -3.83 -19.07
N ILE A 44 -8.08 -2.96 -19.69
CA ILE A 44 -8.56 -2.01 -20.70
C ILE A 44 -9.07 -2.75 -21.94
N ASP A 45 -8.40 -3.82 -22.35
CA ASP A 45 -8.76 -4.64 -23.50
C ASP A 45 -10.11 -5.33 -23.31
N ALA A 46 -10.40 -5.78 -22.09
CA ALA A 46 -11.67 -6.40 -21.71
C ALA A 46 -12.89 -5.45 -21.73
N ILE A 47 -12.71 -4.14 -21.97
CA ILE A 47 -13.82 -3.18 -22.09
C ILE A 47 -14.50 -3.37 -23.46
N THR A 48 -15.68 -3.96 -23.43
CA THR A 48 -16.56 -4.18 -24.59
C THR A 48 -17.60 -3.05 -24.68
N GLY A 49 -17.17 -1.87 -25.17
CA GLY A 49 -18.05 -0.74 -25.38
C GLY A 49 -17.47 0.32 -26.32
N PRO A 50 -18.31 1.04 -27.09
CA PRO A 50 -17.86 2.17 -27.89
C PRO A 50 -17.45 3.34 -27.00
N GLY A 51 -16.33 3.99 -27.29
CA GLY A 51 -15.81 5.13 -26.52
C GLY A 51 -14.29 5.22 -26.50
N ILE A 52 -13.75 6.31 -25.98
CA ILE A 52 -12.31 6.49 -25.80
C ILE A 52 -11.85 5.57 -24.67
N ARG A 53 -11.04 4.56 -25.01
CA ARG A 53 -10.39 3.71 -24.02
C ARG A 53 -9.35 4.53 -23.24
N PRO A 54 -9.27 4.37 -21.91
CA PRO A 54 -8.20 4.99 -21.15
C PRO A 54 -6.85 4.45 -21.62
N LYS A 55 -5.79 5.26 -21.51
CA LYS A 55 -4.42 4.80 -21.78
C LYS A 55 -3.97 3.86 -20.67
N SER A 56 -3.16 2.86 -21.01
CA SER A 56 -2.56 1.97 -20.03
C SER A 56 -1.60 2.72 -19.12
N ARG A 57 -1.31 2.14 -17.94
CA ARG A 57 -0.34 2.72 -17.01
C ARG A 57 1.04 2.84 -17.66
N ALA A 58 1.47 1.82 -18.43
CA ALA A 58 2.74 1.87 -19.17
C ALA A 58 2.77 3.05 -20.15
N THR A 59 1.71 3.20 -20.96
CA THR A 59 1.62 4.28 -21.95
C THR A 59 1.59 5.65 -21.28
N PHE A 60 0.84 5.79 -20.20
CA PHE A 60 0.74 7.04 -19.45
C PHE A 60 2.07 7.43 -18.79
N LEU A 61 2.76 6.47 -18.18
CA LEU A 61 4.09 6.65 -17.61
C LEU A 61 5.09 7.11 -18.68
N GLN A 62 5.07 6.51 -19.87
CA GLN A 62 5.96 6.92 -20.96
C GLN A 62 5.69 8.36 -21.41
N ILE A 63 4.42 8.74 -21.58
CA ILE A 63 4.05 10.12 -21.94
C ILE A 63 4.58 11.14 -20.91
N GLU A 64 4.50 10.81 -19.62
CA GLU A 64 4.98 11.69 -18.56
C GLU A 64 6.52 11.74 -18.48
N LYS A 65 7.21 10.65 -18.85
CA LYS A 65 8.68 10.63 -19.05
C LYS A 65 9.10 11.51 -20.23
N ASP A 66 8.46 11.34 -21.40
CA ASP A 66 8.75 12.14 -22.60
C ASP A 66 8.52 13.64 -22.33
N LYS A 67 7.45 13.97 -21.59
CA LYS A 67 7.16 15.35 -21.16
C LYS A 67 8.26 15.91 -20.26
N PHE A 68 8.76 15.12 -19.31
CA PHE A 68 9.87 15.52 -18.44
C PHE A 68 11.16 15.75 -19.24
N GLU A 69 11.50 14.87 -20.17
CA GLU A 69 12.66 15.01 -21.05
C GLU A 69 12.57 16.27 -21.92
N LYS A 70 11.37 16.56 -22.46
CA LYS A 70 11.12 17.79 -23.20
C LYS A 70 11.30 19.04 -22.34
N MET A 71 10.82 19.02 -21.08
CA MET A 71 11.04 20.12 -20.14
C MET A 71 12.53 20.36 -19.88
N MET A 72 13.31 19.28 -19.71
CA MET A 72 14.75 19.38 -19.51
C MET A 72 15.49 19.90 -20.73
N THR A 73 15.07 19.49 -21.92
CA THR A 73 15.60 20.00 -23.18
C THR A 73 15.33 21.50 -23.31
N ASN A 74 14.10 21.95 -23.02
CA ASN A 74 13.74 23.36 -23.06
C ASN A 74 14.53 24.20 -22.05
N ILE A 75 14.77 23.68 -20.84
CA ILE A 75 15.61 24.36 -19.83
C ILE A 75 17.02 24.55 -20.36
N ARG A 76 17.63 23.50 -20.93
CA ARG A 76 19.00 23.57 -21.48
C ARG A 76 19.11 24.56 -22.65
N VAL A 77 18.11 24.59 -23.53
CA VAL A 77 18.05 25.56 -24.64
C VAL A 77 17.99 26.98 -24.08
N TYR A 78 17.07 27.24 -23.13
CA TYR A 78 16.94 28.56 -22.51
C TYR A 78 18.22 28.99 -21.78
N GLU A 79 18.86 28.08 -21.03
CA GLU A 79 20.15 28.35 -20.37
C GLU A 79 21.24 28.73 -21.38
N SER A 80 21.27 28.07 -22.54
CA SER A 80 22.22 28.38 -23.60
C SER A 80 21.92 29.71 -24.30
N GLU A 81 20.66 30.00 -24.57
CA GLU A 81 20.22 31.23 -25.27
C GLU A 81 20.49 32.49 -24.42
N GLU A 82 20.24 32.40 -23.11
CA GLU A 82 20.42 33.51 -22.16
C GLU A 82 21.83 33.54 -21.53
N GLY A 83 22.73 32.62 -21.91
CA GLY A 83 24.09 32.54 -21.35
C GLY A 83 24.13 32.23 -19.85
N LEU A 84 23.13 31.51 -19.34
CA LEU A 84 23.00 31.16 -17.92
C LEU A 84 23.78 29.89 -17.58
N GLN A 85 24.27 29.81 -16.35
CA GLN A 85 24.91 28.57 -15.85
C GLN A 85 23.88 27.43 -15.77
N HIS A 86 24.26 26.27 -16.29
CA HIS A 86 23.49 25.04 -16.14
C HIS A 86 23.43 24.62 -14.67
N ILE A 87 22.21 24.39 -14.16
CA ILE A 87 21.99 23.85 -12.82
C ILE A 87 21.31 22.49 -12.97
N SER A 88 21.90 21.46 -12.36
CA SER A 88 21.29 20.13 -12.32
C SER A 88 19.98 20.17 -11.53
N ILE A 89 19.00 19.36 -11.92
CA ILE A 89 17.69 19.32 -11.25
C ILE A 89 17.83 19.00 -9.75
N ASP A 90 18.82 18.20 -9.39
CA ASP A 90 19.08 17.81 -7.99
C ASP A 90 19.50 18.98 -7.11
N ALA A 91 20.10 20.01 -7.69
CA ALA A 91 20.46 21.23 -6.98
C ALA A 91 19.33 22.28 -6.95
N VAL A 92 18.20 22.03 -7.62
CA VAL A 92 17.07 22.96 -7.65
C VAL A 92 16.28 22.87 -6.36
N VAL A 93 16.23 23.97 -5.62
CA VAL A 93 15.40 24.10 -4.42
C VAL A 93 14.03 24.68 -4.79
N ASP A 94 12.97 23.97 -4.43
CA ASP A 94 11.60 24.48 -4.46
C ASP A 94 11.08 24.60 -3.02
N PRO A 95 11.14 25.80 -2.41
CA PRO A 95 10.65 26.03 -1.04
C PRO A 95 9.18 25.66 -0.87
N LEU A 96 8.42 25.57 -1.96
CA LEU A 96 7.01 25.21 -1.95
C LEU A 96 6.81 23.69 -1.83
N LEU A 97 7.77 22.88 -2.32
CA LEU A 97 7.85 21.44 -2.06
C LEU A 97 8.32 21.18 -0.62
N GLU A 98 9.37 21.90 -0.17
CA GLU A 98 9.96 21.71 1.16
C GLU A 98 9.03 22.09 2.31
N ASN A 99 8.29 23.21 2.18
CA ASN A 99 7.39 23.70 3.23
C ASN A 99 5.98 23.09 3.17
N ASN A 100 5.69 22.15 2.26
CA ASN A 100 4.34 21.61 2.00
C ASN A 100 3.26 22.69 1.75
N THR A 101 3.63 23.93 1.40
CA THR A 101 2.73 25.10 1.33
C THR A 101 2.03 25.23 -0.01
N VAL A 102 2.65 24.76 -1.09
CA VAL A 102 1.92 24.47 -2.33
C VAL A 102 1.62 23.00 -2.28
N LYS A 103 0.32 22.66 -2.19
CA LYS A 103 -0.13 21.35 -2.61
C LYS A 103 0.53 21.13 -3.97
N SER A 104 1.39 20.12 -4.09
CA SER A 104 1.61 19.50 -5.40
C SER A 104 0.24 19.49 -6.08
N VAL A 105 0.14 20.00 -7.31
CA VAL A 105 -1.07 19.72 -8.07
C VAL A 105 -1.00 18.20 -8.30
N GLY A 106 -1.56 17.42 -7.38
CA GLY A 106 -1.17 16.03 -7.18
C GLY A 106 -1.13 15.65 -5.71
N ARG A 107 -1.52 14.41 -5.40
CA ARG A 107 -1.53 13.88 -4.03
C ARG A 107 -0.09 13.83 -3.49
N LYS A 108 0.10 13.67 -2.17
CA LYS A 108 1.44 13.30 -1.65
C LYS A 108 1.92 12.07 -2.41
N SER A 109 3.17 12.08 -2.89
CA SER A 109 3.76 10.92 -3.56
C SER A 109 3.55 9.70 -2.67
N LYS A 110 2.90 8.66 -3.22
CA LYS A 110 2.66 7.44 -2.47
C LYS A 110 3.90 6.58 -2.54
N ASP A 111 4.44 6.26 -1.38
CA ASP A 111 5.46 5.22 -1.28
C ASP A 111 4.83 3.84 -1.54
N GLU A 112 5.70 2.85 -1.78
CA GLU A 112 5.31 1.45 -2.06
C GLU A 112 4.34 0.91 -1.00
N PHE A 113 4.61 1.16 0.28
CA PHE A 113 3.70 0.80 1.39
C PHE A 113 2.32 1.45 1.27
N THR A 114 2.23 2.74 0.95
CA THR A 114 0.92 3.41 0.80
C THR A 114 0.10 2.82 -0.35
N ILE A 115 0.77 2.38 -1.42
CA ILE A 115 0.11 1.73 -2.56
C ILE A 115 -0.38 0.34 -2.15
N LEU A 116 0.48 -0.47 -1.53
CA LEU A 116 0.16 -1.81 -1.05
C LEU A 116 -0.95 -1.81 0.01
N ASP A 117 -0.88 -0.92 1.00
CA ASP A 117 -1.93 -0.76 2.02
C ASP A 117 -3.29 -0.46 1.39
N ARG A 118 -3.30 0.43 0.39
CA ARG A 118 -4.53 0.79 -0.31
C ARG A 118 -5.05 -0.38 -1.14
N LYS A 119 -4.16 -1.11 -1.80
CA LYS A 119 -4.51 -2.31 -2.57
C LYS A 119 -5.14 -3.37 -1.66
N LEU A 120 -4.51 -3.65 -0.53
CA LEU A 120 -5.00 -4.56 0.50
C LEU A 120 -6.38 -4.14 1.02
N LEU A 121 -6.54 -2.88 1.40
CA LEU A 121 -7.80 -2.35 1.91
C LEU A 121 -8.93 -2.46 0.88
N LEU A 122 -8.65 -2.13 -0.38
CA LEU A 122 -9.65 -2.23 -1.45
C LEU A 122 -10.01 -3.68 -1.76
N ALA A 123 -9.03 -4.59 -1.77
CA ALA A 123 -9.26 -6.02 -1.98
C ALA A 123 -10.11 -6.62 -0.84
N GLN A 124 -9.81 -6.28 0.42
CA GLN A 124 -10.60 -6.71 1.58
C GLN A 124 -12.04 -6.20 1.55
N ARG A 125 -12.25 -4.93 1.21
CA ARG A 125 -13.60 -4.37 1.07
C ARG A 125 -14.37 -5.04 -0.07
N LYS A 126 -13.75 -5.17 -1.24
CA LYS A 126 -14.36 -5.88 -2.37
C LYS A 126 -14.69 -7.32 -2.00
N LEU A 127 -13.84 -8.00 -1.23
CA LEU A 127 -14.10 -9.36 -0.78
C LEU A 127 -15.34 -9.41 0.12
N ALA A 128 -15.44 -8.51 1.10
CA ALA A 128 -16.61 -8.40 1.95
C ALA A 128 -17.88 -8.12 1.14
N ASP A 129 -17.83 -7.14 0.24
CA ASP A 129 -18.94 -6.78 -0.65
C ASP A 129 -19.35 -7.98 -1.54
N THR A 130 -18.38 -8.71 -2.11
CA THR A 130 -18.68 -9.88 -2.95
C THR A 130 -19.29 -11.04 -2.18
N LEU A 131 -18.90 -11.24 -0.92
CA LEU A 131 -19.50 -12.28 -0.07
C LEU A 131 -20.95 -11.93 0.25
N THR A 132 -21.21 -10.67 0.62
CA THR A 132 -22.59 -10.20 0.85
C THR A 132 -23.45 -10.30 -0.41
N GLU A 133 -22.91 -9.90 -1.58
CA GLU A 133 -23.60 -10.03 -2.87
C GLU A 133 -23.92 -11.50 -3.21
N TRP A 134 -23.00 -12.42 -2.91
CA TRP A 134 -23.18 -13.85 -3.18
C TRP A 134 -24.23 -14.47 -2.28
N ASP A 135 -24.20 -14.14 -0.98
CA ASP A 135 -25.19 -14.59 0.01
C ASP A 135 -26.59 -14.08 -0.35
N GLU A 136 -26.73 -12.84 -0.80
CA GLU A 136 -28.00 -12.26 -1.25
C GLU A 136 -28.51 -12.86 -2.57
N ALA A 137 -27.61 -13.19 -3.50
CA ALA A 137 -27.98 -13.74 -4.80
C ALA A 137 -28.43 -15.21 -4.70
N GLY A 138 -27.86 -15.98 -3.78
CA GLY A 138 -28.15 -17.41 -3.62
C GLY A 138 -27.73 -18.29 -4.82
N ALA A 139 -26.85 -17.79 -5.68
CA ALA A 139 -26.36 -18.48 -6.88
C ALA A 139 -24.91 -18.08 -7.19
N ASP A 140 -24.14 -18.99 -7.80
CA ASP A 140 -22.73 -18.78 -8.14
C ASP A 140 -22.52 -17.75 -9.26
N GLU A 141 -23.54 -17.55 -10.09
CA GLU A 141 -23.52 -16.61 -11.19
C GLU A 141 -24.07 -15.24 -10.77
N PRO A 142 -23.29 -14.16 -10.94
CA PRO A 142 -23.78 -12.82 -10.68
C PRO A 142 -24.88 -12.42 -11.68
N ALA A 143 -25.87 -11.68 -11.18
CA ALA A 143 -26.94 -11.16 -12.02
C ALA A 143 -26.38 -10.27 -13.15
N ILE A 144 -26.63 -10.66 -14.40
CA ILE A 144 -26.23 -9.89 -15.57
C ILE A 144 -27.05 -8.60 -15.59
N LYS A 145 -26.42 -7.44 -15.37
CA LYS A 145 -27.06 -6.14 -15.56
C LYS A 145 -27.57 -6.05 -17.01
N LYS A 146 -28.89 -5.88 -17.17
CA LYS A 146 -29.66 -6.00 -18.43
C LYS A 146 -28.97 -5.37 -19.65
N ALA A 147 -29.11 -6.02 -20.80
CA ALA A 147 -28.83 -5.43 -22.10
C ALA A 147 -29.68 -4.16 -22.31
N THR A 148 -29.09 -3.08 -22.81
CA THR A 148 -29.84 -1.88 -23.19
C THR A 148 -30.72 -2.16 -24.40
N GLU A 149 -32.01 -1.81 -24.31
CA GLU A 149 -33.05 -2.06 -25.32
C GLU A 149 -32.74 -1.50 -26.72
N LYS A 150 -31.80 -0.56 -26.86
CA LYS A 150 -31.46 0.12 -28.12
C LYS A 150 -30.42 -0.57 -29.00
N SER A 151 -29.55 -1.43 -28.45
CA SER A 151 -28.39 -1.96 -29.20
C SER A 151 -28.37 -3.49 -29.30
N GLY A 152 -29.16 -4.22 -28.50
CA GLY A 152 -29.09 -5.68 -28.40
C GLY A 152 -27.75 -6.24 -27.88
N GLN A 153 -26.73 -5.39 -27.77
CA GLN A 153 -25.40 -5.73 -27.27
C GLN A 153 -25.33 -5.44 -25.77
N ARG A 154 -24.81 -6.42 -25.02
CA ARG A 154 -24.49 -6.26 -23.61
C ARG A 154 -23.29 -5.32 -23.50
N HIS A 155 -23.49 -4.14 -22.90
CA HIS A 155 -22.40 -3.22 -22.61
C HIS A 155 -21.73 -3.57 -21.28
N GLY A 156 -20.40 -3.66 -21.29
CA GLY A 156 -19.60 -3.93 -20.10
C GLY A 156 -19.01 -5.35 -20.04
N ARG A 157 -18.13 -5.57 -19.07
CA ARG A 157 -17.47 -6.88 -18.86
C ARG A 157 -18.50 -7.91 -18.45
N THR A 158 -18.45 -9.11 -19.03
CA THR A 158 -19.13 -10.27 -18.47
C THR A 158 -18.53 -10.53 -17.07
N PRO A 159 -19.33 -10.43 -16.00
CA PRO A 159 -18.81 -10.63 -14.66
C PRO A 159 -18.38 -12.09 -14.49
N LYS A 160 -17.22 -12.31 -13.86
CA LYS A 160 -16.77 -13.64 -13.42
C LYS A 160 -17.72 -14.19 -12.37
N THR A 161 -17.77 -15.52 -12.22
CA THR A 161 -18.58 -16.17 -11.17
C THR A 161 -18.14 -15.69 -9.79
N TYR A 162 -19.04 -15.71 -8.80
CA TYR A 162 -18.69 -15.31 -7.43
C TYR A 162 -17.53 -16.14 -6.85
N PRO A 163 -17.49 -17.49 -7.00
CA PRO A 163 -16.35 -18.28 -6.54
C PRO A 163 -15.02 -17.85 -7.16
N GLU A 164 -14.99 -17.58 -8.46
CA GLU A 164 -13.78 -17.10 -9.15
C GLU A 164 -13.34 -15.72 -8.62
N ARG A 165 -14.29 -14.79 -8.46
CA ARG A 165 -14.01 -13.45 -7.91
C ARG A 165 -13.42 -13.54 -6.50
N ILE A 166 -13.98 -14.40 -5.65
CA ILE A 166 -13.52 -14.58 -4.27
C ILE A 166 -12.12 -15.21 -4.24
N LEU A 167 -11.85 -16.22 -5.07
CA LEU A 167 -10.53 -16.84 -5.16
C LEU A 167 -9.47 -15.83 -5.63
N GLU A 168 -9.79 -15.01 -6.63
CA GLU A 168 -8.89 -13.95 -7.11
C GLU A 168 -8.62 -12.90 -6.04
N LEU A 169 -9.65 -12.44 -5.32
CA LEU A 169 -9.50 -11.45 -4.24
C LEU A 169 -8.72 -12.03 -3.06
N LYS A 170 -8.96 -13.29 -2.67
CA LYS A 170 -8.17 -13.96 -1.62
C LYS A 170 -6.69 -14.08 -2.03
N LYS A 171 -6.43 -14.47 -3.28
CA LYS A 171 -5.08 -14.54 -3.82
C LYS A 171 -4.40 -13.17 -3.81
N GLU A 172 -5.10 -12.12 -4.26
CA GLU A 172 -4.58 -10.74 -4.27
C GLU A 172 -4.27 -10.24 -2.85
N ILE A 173 -5.13 -10.54 -1.87
CA ILE A 173 -4.91 -10.22 -0.46
C ILE A 173 -3.63 -10.90 0.03
N ILE A 174 -3.49 -12.22 -0.22
CA ILE A 174 -2.30 -12.98 0.21
C ILE A 174 -1.04 -12.38 -0.43
N GLU A 175 -0.99 -12.24 -1.74
CA GLU A 175 0.16 -11.67 -2.46
C GLU A 175 0.53 -10.26 -1.97
N THR A 176 -0.48 -9.43 -1.67
CA THR A 176 -0.23 -8.08 -1.17
C THR A 176 0.30 -8.12 0.27
N THR A 177 -0.24 -8.99 1.13
CA THR A 177 0.24 -9.14 2.52
C THR A 177 1.65 -9.72 2.59
N THR A 178 1.98 -10.72 1.77
CA THR A 178 3.33 -11.29 1.70
C THR A 178 4.33 -10.23 1.24
N ARG A 179 3.97 -9.44 0.22
CA ARG A 179 4.82 -8.35 -0.25
C ARG A 179 5.06 -7.28 0.81
N ILE A 180 4.03 -6.91 1.57
CA ILE A 180 4.18 -5.98 2.71
C ILE A 180 5.17 -6.56 3.73
N ALA A 181 5.02 -7.83 4.11
CA ALA A 181 5.90 -8.49 5.08
C ALA A 181 7.36 -8.57 4.58
N GLU A 182 7.57 -8.88 3.30
CA GLU A 182 8.91 -8.86 2.68
C GLU A 182 9.56 -7.48 2.77
N LEU A 183 8.80 -6.41 2.54
CA LEU A 183 9.33 -5.05 2.64
C LEU A 183 9.55 -4.64 4.10
N GLU A 184 8.65 -5.02 5.02
CA GLU A 184 8.78 -4.74 6.45
C GLU A 184 10.02 -5.44 7.04
N SER A 185 10.38 -6.63 6.57
CA SER A 185 11.61 -7.32 7.01
C SER A 185 12.91 -6.61 6.62
N LYS A 186 12.86 -5.69 5.65
CA LYS A 186 14.00 -4.87 5.21
C LYS A 186 14.09 -3.54 5.93
N LEU A 187 13.09 -3.19 6.75
CA LEU A 187 13.08 -1.94 7.49
C LEU A 187 13.97 -2.01 8.72
N ASN A 188 14.64 -0.90 9.03
CA ASN A 188 15.30 -0.74 10.32
C ASN A 188 14.27 -0.45 11.43
N ASN A 189 14.69 -0.55 12.71
CA ASN A 189 13.78 -0.39 13.85
C ASN A 189 13.01 0.95 13.86
N ILE A 190 13.65 2.04 13.47
CA ILE A 190 13.00 3.36 13.40
C ILE A 190 11.95 3.38 12.29
N GLN A 191 12.28 2.85 11.12
CA GLN A 191 11.36 2.74 9.99
C GLN A 191 10.18 1.81 10.30
N VAL A 192 10.40 0.71 11.03
CA VAL A 192 9.34 -0.18 11.53
C VAL A 192 8.40 0.59 12.46
N MET A 193 8.93 1.38 13.40
CA MET A 193 8.10 2.20 14.29
C MET A 193 7.33 3.30 13.54
N ASP A 194 7.96 3.99 12.58
CA ASP A 194 7.31 4.98 11.73
C ASP A 194 6.19 4.32 10.87
N ARG A 195 6.41 3.09 10.41
CA ARG A 195 5.42 2.25 9.74
C ARG A 195 4.24 1.89 10.66
N GLN A 196 4.51 1.45 11.88
CA GLN A 196 3.48 1.13 12.89
C GLN A 196 2.61 2.36 13.21
N ILE A 197 3.22 3.53 13.41
CA ILE A 197 2.49 4.79 13.60
C ILE A 197 1.51 5.03 12.45
N ARG A 198 1.94 4.81 11.21
CA ARG A 198 1.10 5.02 10.03
C ARG A 198 -0.09 4.04 9.99
N VAL A 199 0.14 2.76 10.27
CA VAL A 199 -0.92 1.75 10.34
C VAL A 199 -1.94 2.12 11.41
N LEU A 200 -1.49 2.50 12.61
CA LEU A 200 -2.35 2.93 13.71
C LEU A 200 -3.12 4.21 13.37
N GLN A 201 -2.51 5.16 12.66
CA GLN A 201 -3.21 6.36 12.19
C GLN A 201 -4.34 6.02 11.21
N ASN A 202 -4.14 5.05 10.33
CA ASN A 202 -5.19 4.58 9.43
C ASN A 202 -6.30 3.87 10.19
N ALA A 203 -5.96 2.93 11.09
CA ALA A 203 -6.92 2.23 11.93
C ALA A 203 -7.74 3.21 12.81
N LYS A 204 -7.08 4.23 13.36
CA LYS A 204 -7.74 5.32 14.10
C LYS A 204 -8.76 6.06 13.25
N ARG A 205 -8.43 6.38 11.99
CA ARG A 205 -9.37 7.05 11.06
C ARG A 205 -10.56 6.17 10.73
N GLU A 206 -10.35 4.86 10.59
CA GLU A 206 -11.44 3.90 10.34
C GLU A 206 -12.33 3.74 11.57
N ALA A 207 -11.75 3.56 12.76
CA ALA A 207 -12.50 3.53 14.02
C ALA A 207 -13.37 4.78 14.19
N ARG A 208 -12.82 5.96 13.87
CA ARG A 208 -13.59 7.23 13.90
C ARG A 208 -14.77 7.24 12.92
N LYS A 209 -14.59 6.68 11.71
CA LYS A 209 -15.67 6.57 10.72
C LYS A 209 -16.76 5.62 11.22
N MET A 210 -16.36 4.44 11.70
CA MET A 210 -17.29 3.45 12.26
C MET A 210 -18.03 3.98 13.48
N ALA A 211 -17.37 4.73 14.36
CA ALA A 211 -18.00 5.41 15.49
C ALA A 211 -19.06 6.41 15.00
N LYS A 212 -18.75 7.22 13.99
CA LYS A 212 -19.70 8.18 13.41
C LYS A 212 -20.91 7.49 12.76
N GLU A 213 -20.68 6.41 12.01
CA GLU A 213 -21.74 5.62 11.40
C GLU A 213 -22.64 4.97 12.46
N ALA A 214 -22.06 4.37 13.49
CA ALA A 214 -22.80 3.81 14.62
C ALA A 214 -23.62 4.88 15.36
N ARG A 215 -23.06 6.07 15.60
CA ARG A 215 -23.79 7.20 16.20
C ARG A 215 -24.99 7.62 15.36
N ASN A 216 -24.82 7.68 14.04
CA ASN A 216 -25.89 8.07 13.13
C ASN A 216 -27.02 7.03 13.07
N LEU A 217 -26.69 5.73 13.15
CA LEU A 217 -27.65 4.64 13.06
C LEU A 217 -28.34 4.31 14.39
N HIS A 218 -27.60 4.39 15.50
CA HIS A 218 -28.02 3.85 16.79
C HIS A 218 -28.01 4.88 17.93
N GLY A 219 -27.63 6.13 17.66
CA GLY A 219 -27.54 7.19 18.66
C GLY A 219 -26.18 7.26 19.37
N HIS A 220 -25.97 8.38 20.07
CA HIS A 220 -24.69 8.73 20.71
C HIS A 220 -24.26 7.77 21.82
N ASP A 221 -25.20 7.23 22.58
CA ASP A 221 -24.93 6.36 23.73
C ASP A 221 -24.99 4.86 23.38
N SER A 222 -25.05 4.52 22.09
CA SER A 222 -25.05 3.13 21.66
C SER A 222 -23.73 2.44 22.03
N GLU A 223 -23.81 1.21 22.54
CA GLU A 223 -22.62 0.41 22.87
C GLU A 223 -21.66 0.29 21.68
N GLN A 224 -22.21 0.25 20.46
CA GLN A 224 -21.46 0.13 19.23
C GLN A 224 -20.67 1.41 18.90
N ALA A 225 -21.22 2.61 19.15
CA ALA A 225 -20.49 3.86 19.04
C ALA A 225 -19.36 3.92 20.09
N THR A 226 -19.68 3.63 21.36
CA THR A 226 -18.73 3.65 22.48
C THR A 226 -17.55 2.69 22.25
N LYS A 227 -17.82 1.50 21.70
CA LYS A 227 -16.77 0.52 21.35
C LYS A 227 -15.77 1.06 20.34
N TRP A 228 -16.23 1.74 19.31
CA TRP A 228 -15.35 2.31 18.29
C TRP A 228 -14.59 3.53 18.79
N GLU A 229 -15.18 4.32 19.68
CA GLU A 229 -14.52 5.46 20.33
C GLU A 229 -13.41 5.02 21.27
N TYR A 230 -13.63 3.95 22.05
CA TYR A 230 -12.58 3.36 22.88
C TYR A 230 -11.40 2.88 22.03
N LYS A 231 -11.67 2.22 20.89
CA LYS A 231 -10.63 1.83 19.93
C LYS A 231 -9.88 3.04 19.38
N GLU A 232 -10.58 4.11 19.01
CA GLU A 232 -9.96 5.37 18.55
C GLU A 232 -9.00 5.94 19.61
N ALA A 233 -9.41 5.91 20.89
CA ALA A 233 -8.60 6.36 22.02
C ALA A 233 -7.36 5.47 22.22
N SER A 234 -7.51 4.14 22.18
CA SER A 234 -6.39 3.18 22.28
C SER A 234 -5.33 3.44 21.21
N TYR A 235 -5.76 3.54 19.94
CA TYR A 235 -4.84 3.86 18.85
C TYR A 235 -4.17 5.23 19.05
N ALA A 236 -4.88 6.23 19.57
CA ALA A 236 -4.29 7.53 19.86
C ALA A 236 -3.20 7.46 20.95
N THR A 237 -3.39 6.64 21.98
CA THR A 237 -2.38 6.43 23.03
C THR A 237 -1.16 5.70 22.51
N GLU A 238 -1.34 4.63 21.73
CA GLU A 238 -0.25 3.88 21.12
C GLU A 238 0.58 4.74 20.16
N ILE A 239 -0.08 5.53 19.30
CA ILE A 239 0.60 6.47 18.40
C ILE A 239 1.49 7.42 19.19
N LYS A 240 0.99 8.01 20.30
CA LYS A 240 1.78 8.93 21.12
C LYS A 240 3.01 8.25 21.72
N GLN A 241 2.85 7.03 22.24
CA GLN A 241 3.95 6.27 22.84
C GLN A 241 5.03 5.94 21.82
N ILE A 242 4.65 5.42 20.64
CA ILE A 242 5.61 5.06 19.59
C ILE A 242 6.28 6.33 19.04
N THR A 243 5.54 7.42 18.83
CA THR A 243 6.10 8.69 18.37
C THR A 243 7.15 9.24 19.34
N ALA A 244 6.91 9.14 20.65
CA ALA A 244 7.87 9.54 21.67
C ALA A 244 9.14 8.67 21.64
N ARG A 245 9.00 7.36 21.42
CA ARG A 245 10.14 6.43 21.24
C ARG A 245 10.96 6.79 20.00
N VAL A 246 10.32 6.93 18.84
CA VAL A 246 10.98 7.35 17.59
C VAL A 246 11.76 8.65 17.77
N THR A 247 11.14 9.65 18.39
CA THR A 247 11.78 10.95 18.65
C THR A 247 13.03 10.81 19.52
N ARG A 248 12.96 9.93 20.54
CA ARG A 248 14.11 9.64 21.41
C ARG A 248 15.23 8.95 20.64
N TYR A 249 14.92 7.92 19.84
CA TYR A 249 15.92 7.20 19.06
C TYR A 249 16.58 8.09 18.01
N LYS A 250 15.82 8.90 17.28
CA LYS A 250 16.39 9.86 16.31
C LYS A 250 17.36 10.84 16.98
N ARG A 251 17.00 11.38 18.15
CA ARG A 251 17.91 12.23 18.94
C ARG A 251 19.18 11.51 19.40
N LEU A 252 19.09 10.22 19.72
CA LEU A 252 20.26 9.43 20.09
C LEU A 252 21.18 9.25 18.88
N GLU A 253 20.63 8.87 17.72
CA GLU A 253 21.38 8.75 16.46
C GLU A 253 22.03 10.08 16.04
N ASP A 254 21.31 11.20 16.14
CA ASP A 254 21.82 12.54 15.85
C ASP A 254 23.00 12.92 16.77
N ASN A 255 23.02 12.38 18.00
CA ASN A 255 24.10 12.56 18.96
C ASN A 255 25.21 11.50 18.82
N GLY A 256 25.23 10.74 17.72
CA GLY A 256 26.27 9.77 17.39
C GLY A 256 26.08 8.39 18.01
N TRP A 257 24.95 8.10 18.67
CA TRP A 257 24.64 6.76 19.16
C TRP A 257 24.43 5.81 17.97
N LYS A 258 25.24 4.75 17.88
CA LYS A 258 25.00 3.67 16.92
C LYS A 258 24.39 2.46 17.64
N PRO A 259 23.42 1.77 17.02
CA PRO A 259 22.80 0.58 17.60
C PRO A 259 23.78 -0.59 17.87
N HIS A 260 25.02 -0.51 17.39
CA HIS A 260 26.08 -1.49 17.63
C HIS A 260 27.07 -1.10 18.74
N ASP A 261 26.97 0.10 19.31
CA ASP A 261 27.90 0.61 20.33
C ASP A 261 27.45 0.28 21.77
N ILE A 262 26.76 -0.85 21.99
CA ILE A 262 26.69 -1.44 23.34
C ILE A 262 28.01 -2.17 23.58
N GLU A 263 29.09 -1.41 23.79
CA GLU A 263 30.22 -1.95 24.52
C GLU A 263 29.69 -2.30 25.92
N ARG A 264 29.63 -3.60 26.22
CA ARG A 264 29.30 -4.10 27.56
C ARG A 264 30.28 -3.47 28.55
N MET A 265 29.89 -2.41 29.24
CA MET A 265 30.57 -2.02 30.47
C MET A 265 30.30 -3.14 31.49
N LYS A 266 31.24 -4.08 31.59
CA LYS A 266 31.35 -4.91 32.79
C LYS A 266 31.75 -3.96 33.91
N LEU A 267 30.85 -3.70 34.86
CA LEU A 267 31.22 -2.95 36.06
C LEU A 267 32.24 -3.80 36.79
N ALA A 268 33.45 -3.24 36.98
CA ALA A 268 34.59 -3.99 37.51
C ALA A 268 34.51 -4.25 39.02
N ASN A 269 33.45 -3.77 39.70
CA ASN A 269 33.35 -3.76 41.15
C ASN A 269 32.33 -4.79 41.68
N PRO A 270 32.71 -5.64 42.65
CA PRO A 270 31.82 -6.65 43.23
C PRO A 270 30.66 -6.05 44.05
N ALA A 271 30.78 -4.80 44.52
CA ALA A 271 29.69 -4.07 45.20
C ALA A 271 28.57 -3.64 44.23
N GLU A 272 28.86 -3.55 42.93
CA GLU A 272 27.90 -3.19 41.88
C GLU A 272 27.32 -4.42 41.19
N ALA A 273 27.73 -5.64 41.58
CA ALA A 273 27.24 -6.89 41.01
C ALA A 273 25.73 -7.08 41.19
N ALA A 274 25.17 -6.61 42.32
CA ALA A 274 23.73 -6.62 42.53
C ALA A 274 22.99 -5.66 41.58
N LEU A 275 23.62 -4.51 41.26
CA LEU A 275 23.07 -3.53 40.32
C LEU A 275 23.21 -4.01 38.88
N GLN A 276 24.33 -4.66 38.53
CA GLN A 276 24.55 -5.29 37.23
C GLN A 276 23.58 -6.45 37.02
N ALA A 277 23.37 -7.31 38.03
CA ALA A 277 22.38 -8.38 37.95
C ALA A 277 20.95 -7.84 37.83
N GLN A 278 20.62 -6.73 38.48
CA GLN A 278 19.34 -6.05 38.32
C GLN A 278 19.18 -5.42 36.94
N LEU A 279 20.24 -4.81 36.38
CA LEU A 279 20.25 -4.29 35.02
C LEU A 279 20.12 -5.41 34.00
N GLU A 280 20.84 -6.52 34.16
CA GLU A 280 20.70 -7.72 33.32
C GLU A 280 19.29 -8.33 33.44
N LEU A 281 18.67 -8.32 34.62
CA LEU A 281 17.28 -8.75 34.80
C LEU A 281 16.28 -7.80 34.15
N VAL A 282 16.53 -6.49 34.19
CA VAL A 282 15.71 -5.47 33.54
C VAL A 282 15.91 -5.50 32.03
N GLU A 283 17.12 -5.75 31.54
CA GLU A 283 17.45 -5.91 30.13
C GLU A 283 16.93 -7.23 29.57
N ASN A 284 17.05 -8.33 30.30
CA ASN A 284 16.36 -9.58 29.97
C ASN A 284 14.85 -9.35 30.00
N LYS A 285 14.31 -8.59 30.96
CA LYS A 285 12.91 -8.17 30.91
C LYS A 285 12.61 -7.22 29.76
N ILE A 286 13.52 -6.40 29.25
CA ILE A 286 13.27 -5.51 28.10
C ILE A 286 13.38 -6.28 26.79
N GLY A 287 14.30 -7.24 26.69
CA GLY A 287 14.44 -8.18 25.58
C GLY A 287 13.32 -9.22 25.56
N GLU A 288 12.90 -9.69 26.73
CA GLU A 288 11.68 -10.48 26.92
C GLU A 288 10.47 -9.60 26.71
N ILE A 289 10.35 -8.36 27.20
CA ILE A 289 9.25 -7.45 26.84
C ILE A 289 9.28 -7.13 25.35
N ALA A 290 10.41 -7.19 24.64
CA ALA A 290 10.45 -7.13 23.18
C ALA A 290 9.98 -8.44 22.50
N LEU A 291 10.02 -9.58 23.21
CA LEU A 291 9.49 -10.89 22.81
C LEU A 291 8.11 -11.24 23.39
N ASP A 292 7.62 -10.50 24.39
CA ASP A 292 6.48 -10.76 25.28
C ASP A 292 5.53 -9.53 25.29
N THR A 293 5.93 -8.43 24.64
CA THR A 293 5.00 -7.61 23.82
C THR A 293 4.69 -8.25 22.47
N SER A 294 4.98 -9.55 22.32
CA SER A 294 4.11 -10.47 21.56
C SER A 294 2.72 -10.64 22.20
N SER A 295 2.23 -9.66 22.97
CA SER A 295 0.80 -9.53 23.22
C SER A 295 0.12 -9.13 21.92
N LYS A 296 -0.27 -10.17 21.18
CA LYS A 296 -1.31 -10.16 20.15
C LYS A 296 -0.99 -9.28 18.95
N SER A 297 0.03 -9.68 18.20
CA SER A 297 -0.14 -9.63 16.74
C SER A 297 -1.44 -10.36 16.42
N PHE A 298 -2.31 -9.68 15.68
CA PHE A 298 -3.68 -10.06 15.33
C PHE A 298 -3.72 -11.22 14.32
N ILE A 299 -2.89 -12.24 14.52
CA ILE A 299 -2.88 -13.49 13.81
C ILE A 299 -2.98 -14.56 14.89
N ASP A 300 -4.20 -15.03 15.07
CA ASP A 300 -4.51 -16.25 15.80
C ASP A 300 -3.65 -17.36 15.17
N GLU A 301 -2.54 -17.75 15.82
CA GLU A 301 -1.58 -18.73 15.27
C GLU A 301 -2.29 -20.04 14.90
N SER A 302 -3.37 -20.37 15.61
CA SER A 302 -4.26 -21.48 15.26
C SER A 302 -4.89 -21.31 13.88
N LYS A 303 -5.33 -20.10 13.52
CA LYS A 303 -5.92 -19.78 12.20
C LYS A 303 -4.88 -19.61 11.11
N ALA A 304 -3.66 -19.21 11.42
CA ALA A 304 -2.57 -19.16 10.46
C ALA A 304 -2.11 -20.58 10.07
N VAL A 305 -2.02 -21.48 11.05
CA VAL A 305 -1.75 -22.90 10.81
C VAL A 305 -2.92 -23.55 10.07
N GLU A 306 -4.17 -23.28 10.46
CA GLU A 306 -5.37 -23.78 9.77
C GLU A 306 -5.45 -23.26 8.31
N ALA A 307 -5.16 -21.98 8.08
CA ALA A 307 -5.09 -21.41 6.73
C ALA A 307 -3.94 -21.99 5.89
N GLN A 308 -2.81 -22.33 6.51
CA GLN A 308 -1.68 -22.96 5.84
C GLN A 308 -1.99 -24.42 5.49
N GLU A 309 -2.69 -25.15 6.35
CA GLU A 309 -3.19 -26.50 6.06
C GLU A 309 -4.27 -26.49 4.97
N ASP A 310 -5.17 -25.49 4.97
CA ASP A 310 -6.17 -25.31 3.92
C ASP A 310 -5.53 -24.93 2.57
N LEU A 311 -4.46 -24.14 2.58
CA LEU A 311 -3.66 -23.88 1.38
C LEU A 311 -3.02 -25.15 0.84
N GLN A 312 -2.44 -25.99 1.70
CA GLN A 312 -1.88 -27.28 1.28
C GLN A 312 -2.97 -28.22 0.73
N ARG A 313 -4.17 -28.22 1.32
CA ARG A 313 -5.32 -29.00 0.81
C ARG A 313 -5.75 -28.48 -0.57
N THR A 314 -5.90 -27.16 -0.74
CA THR A 314 -6.33 -26.57 -2.00
C THR A 314 -5.29 -26.73 -3.11
N GLU A 315 -4.00 -26.64 -2.81
CA GLU A 315 -2.91 -26.98 -3.75
C GLU A 315 -2.98 -28.45 -4.18
N LYS A 316 -3.24 -29.36 -3.24
CA LYS A 316 -3.42 -30.79 -3.54
C LYS A 316 -4.64 -31.01 -4.44
N TYR A 317 -5.77 -30.36 -4.16
CA TYR A 317 -6.97 -30.42 -5.01
C TYR A 317 -6.72 -29.85 -6.41
N LEU A 318 -6.05 -28.70 -6.53
CA LEU A 318 -5.68 -28.11 -7.82
C LEU A 318 -4.76 -29.02 -8.63
N SER A 319 -3.81 -29.70 -7.96
CA SER A 319 -2.94 -30.68 -8.63
C SER A 319 -3.73 -31.89 -9.15
N ALA A 320 -4.73 -32.36 -8.39
CA ALA A 320 -5.62 -33.45 -8.79
C ALA A 320 -6.55 -33.03 -9.94
N LEU A 321 -7.04 -31.79 -9.92
CA LEU A 321 -7.89 -31.22 -10.97
C LEU A 321 -7.12 -31.07 -12.29
N LYS A 322 -5.86 -30.61 -12.25
CA LYS A 322 -4.96 -30.58 -13.42
C LYS A 322 -4.73 -31.98 -13.99
N LYS A 323 -4.50 -32.98 -13.14
CA LYS A 323 -4.38 -34.39 -13.58
C LYS A 323 -5.67 -34.91 -14.21
N LYS A 324 -6.84 -34.61 -13.63
CA LYS A 324 -8.13 -34.98 -14.19
C LYS A 324 -8.38 -34.32 -15.56
N GLN A 325 -8.07 -33.04 -15.71
CA GLN A 325 -8.18 -32.34 -17.00
C GLN A 325 -7.23 -32.90 -18.06
N ALA A 326 -6.01 -33.30 -17.68
CA ALA A 326 -5.09 -33.97 -18.60
C ALA A 326 -5.65 -35.32 -19.08
N LEU A 327 -6.18 -36.14 -18.17
CA LEU A 327 -6.80 -37.42 -18.51
C LEU A 327 -8.06 -37.25 -19.39
N MET A 328 -8.90 -36.24 -19.13
CA MET A 328 -10.06 -35.95 -19.99
C MET A 328 -9.65 -35.60 -21.42
N ARG A 329 -8.57 -34.82 -21.59
CA ARG A 329 -8.03 -34.51 -22.92
C ARG A 329 -7.46 -35.74 -23.64
N GLU A 330 -6.85 -36.66 -22.91
CA GLU A 330 -6.41 -37.94 -23.47
C GLU A 330 -7.58 -38.82 -23.88
N ILE A 331 -8.66 -38.87 -23.08
CA ILE A 331 -9.88 -39.60 -23.42
C ILE A 331 -10.55 -38.97 -24.66
N GLU A 332 -10.69 -37.65 -24.73
CA GLU A 332 -11.22 -36.95 -25.91
C GLU A 332 -10.40 -37.25 -27.17
N LYS A 333 -9.08 -37.35 -27.03
CA LYS A 333 -8.18 -37.72 -28.12
C LYS A 333 -8.39 -39.17 -28.57
N ILE A 334 -8.51 -40.10 -27.63
CA ILE A 334 -8.79 -41.52 -27.91
C ILE A 334 -10.18 -41.67 -28.55
N GLU A 335 -11.20 -40.95 -28.07
CA GLU A 335 -12.55 -40.97 -28.65
C GLU A 335 -12.58 -40.39 -30.07
N ALA A 336 -11.78 -39.36 -30.36
CA ALA A 336 -11.62 -38.82 -31.71
C ALA A 336 -10.90 -39.81 -32.64
N GLU A 337 -9.88 -40.51 -32.14
CA GLU A 337 -9.18 -41.57 -32.87
C GLU A 337 -10.09 -42.79 -33.12
N MET A 338 -10.97 -43.13 -32.17
CA MET A 338 -11.95 -44.22 -32.33
C MET A 338 -13.12 -43.88 -33.28
N LYS A 339 -13.43 -42.60 -33.49
CA LYS A 339 -14.46 -42.15 -34.47
C LYS A 339 -13.94 -42.05 -35.91
N THR A 340 -12.62 -42.17 -36.10
CA THR A 340 -11.95 -42.09 -37.41
C THR A 340 -11.52 -43.46 -37.94
N ILE A 341 -11.77 -44.53 -37.18
CA ILE A 341 -11.78 -45.94 -37.61
C ILE A 341 -13.24 -46.32 -37.90
#